data_AF-A0A5B1R6G5-F1
#
_entry.id   AF-A0A5B1R6G5-F1
#
_cell.length_a   1.000
_cell.length_b   1.000
_cell.length_c   1.000
_cell.angle_alpha   90.00
_cell.angle_beta   90.00
_cell.angle_gamma   90.00
#
_symmetry.space_group_name_H-M   'P 1'
#
loop_
_entity.id
_entity.type
_entity.pdbx_description
1 polymer ?
#
loop_
_entity_poly.entity_id
_entity_poly.type
_entity_poly.pdbx_seq_one_letter_code
_entity_poly.pdbx_strand_id
1 'polypeptide(L)'
;MNPETEAGAVCLSQTSVTRHNERTRTHRGLPIELLREIVLITFANYFPDLCIDPEFDTSWDDILSLLHASRLLRDITISILKYVLGDVFMDPQTQALRNYKPVIKELHELAVVHAKEPLEIVHEDAAYKAATQHHSDCLLSWHARAFGISVSIIRHGERSTRPLLYPESSRSVNAEITKLSKLHSVPSYITDTIFDSMNCFVLIHLFAHVKGIMLSRLCAMAEYFGSWIHRNRSVGIVTDIPSGIEAVSREYQAIVSQLRILRDRLLIRFAVGQRRVPKLSEAQIREAGFFKALSVYRCPPSFQDGDVRIGFCMEHRKDLLCMVLDESDILRPILDKDPGPPDTSDMPVYPALGATISAETHAEDEEEA
;
A
#
# COMPACT_ATOMS: atom_id res chain seq x y z
N MET A 1 -48.29 33.34 66.75
CA MET A 1 -48.22 33.95 65.41
C MET A 1 -46.75 34.06 65.04
N ASN A 2 -46.29 33.24 64.10
CA ASN A 2 -45.16 33.55 63.21
C ASN A 2 -45.66 34.53 62.12
N PRO A 3 -44.83 35.15 61.24
CA PRO A 3 -43.41 34.86 60.91
C PRO A 3 -42.49 36.10 60.63
N GLU A 4 -41.24 35.79 60.22
CA GLU A 4 -40.47 36.45 59.11
C GLU A 4 -39.63 37.72 59.45
N THR A 5 -38.35 37.96 59.05
CA THR A 5 -37.51 37.52 57.90
C THR A 5 -36.02 37.94 58.07
N GLU A 6 -35.09 37.13 57.51
CA GLU A 6 -33.72 37.38 56.94
C GLU A 6 -32.61 38.15 57.70
N ALA A 7 -31.40 37.62 57.94
CA ALA A 7 -30.38 36.93 57.13
C ALA A 7 -29.53 37.83 56.22
N GLY A 8 -28.21 37.89 56.47
CA GLY A 8 -27.24 38.60 55.65
C GLY A 8 -25.79 38.43 56.12
N ALA A 9 -25.28 37.20 56.19
CA ALA A 9 -23.86 36.91 56.38
C ALA A 9 -23.26 36.43 55.05
N VAL A 10 -22.44 37.27 54.42
CA VAL A 10 -21.70 36.97 53.19
C VAL A 10 -20.52 36.07 53.53
N CYS A 11 -20.67 34.76 53.26
CA CYS A 11 -19.58 33.81 53.25
C CYS A 11 -18.99 33.75 51.84
N LEU A 12 -17.74 34.20 51.68
CA LEU A 12 -17.00 34.12 50.43
C LEU A 12 -16.59 32.67 50.15
N SER A 13 -17.29 32.04 49.20
CA SER A 13 -17.01 30.71 48.68
C SER A 13 -15.71 30.69 47.88
N GLN A 14 -14.60 30.32 48.50
CA GLN A 14 -13.41 29.83 47.80
C GLN A 14 -13.60 28.36 47.41
N THR A 15 -14.26 28.09 46.30
CA THR A 15 -14.39 26.72 45.77
C THR A 15 -14.60 26.74 44.26
N SER A 16 -13.53 26.57 43.47
CA SER A 16 -13.65 25.96 42.12
C SER A 16 -12.35 25.75 41.32
N VAL A 17 -11.15 26.14 41.78
CA VAL A 17 -9.94 26.00 40.93
C VAL A 17 -9.23 24.64 41.06
N THR A 18 -9.43 23.89 42.15
CA THR A 18 -8.68 22.63 42.40
C THR A 18 -9.26 21.37 41.74
N ARG A 19 -10.50 21.39 41.21
CA ARG A 19 -11.11 20.18 40.59
C ARG A 19 -10.69 19.91 39.14
N HIS A 20 -10.00 20.83 38.47
CA HIS A 20 -9.57 20.60 37.09
C HIS A 20 -8.23 19.86 36.97
N ASN A 21 -7.37 19.92 38.01
CA ASN A 21 -6.04 19.30 37.97
C ASN A 21 -5.99 17.83 38.42
N GLU A 22 -7.06 17.27 38.99
CA GLU A 22 -7.12 15.84 39.34
C GLU A 22 -7.46 14.93 38.14
N ARG A 23 -7.87 15.50 37.00
CA ARG A 23 -8.19 14.74 35.77
C ARG A 23 -6.95 14.37 34.94
N THR A 24 -5.80 14.98 35.19
CA THR A 24 -4.50 14.55 34.67
C THR A 24 -3.86 13.56 35.64
N ARG A 25 -4.52 12.40 35.86
CA ARG A 25 -3.87 11.31 36.61
C ARG A 25 -2.69 10.78 35.80
N THR A 26 -1.50 11.20 36.20
CA THR A 26 -0.25 10.78 35.59
C THR A 26 0.20 9.42 36.13
N HIS A 27 0.55 8.47 35.28
CA HIS A 27 1.35 7.32 35.71
C HIS A 27 2.80 7.81 35.88
N ARG A 28 3.29 7.91 37.11
CA ARG A 28 4.67 8.37 37.43
C ARG A 28 5.02 9.76 36.85
N GLY A 29 4.07 10.68 36.76
CA GLY A 29 4.31 12.05 36.26
C GLY A 29 4.20 12.22 34.74
N LEU A 30 3.93 11.16 33.97
CA LEU A 30 3.69 11.26 32.53
C LEU A 30 2.25 11.69 32.20
N PRO A 31 2.04 12.65 31.28
CA PRO A 31 0.74 12.96 30.69
C PRO A 31 0.07 11.72 30.06
N ILE A 32 -1.26 11.65 30.14
CA ILE A 32 -2.04 10.52 29.61
C ILE A 32 -1.91 10.42 28.08
N GLU A 33 -1.73 11.54 27.40
CA GLU A 33 -1.52 11.65 25.96
C GLU A 33 -0.23 10.93 25.55
N LEU A 34 0.86 11.11 26.30
CA LEU A 34 2.13 10.40 26.04
C LEU A 34 1.99 8.90 26.29
N LEU A 35 1.24 8.49 27.33
CA LEU A 35 0.98 7.06 27.56
C LEU A 35 0.17 6.44 26.43
N ARG A 36 -0.78 7.21 25.86
CA ARG A 36 -1.55 6.77 24.69
C ARG A 36 -0.66 6.63 23.47
N GLU A 37 0.22 7.59 23.22
CA GLU A 37 1.18 7.53 22.12
C GLU A 37 2.13 6.33 22.25
N ILE A 38 2.64 6.05 23.46
CA ILE A 38 3.45 4.86 23.73
C ILE A 38 2.69 3.59 23.34
N VAL A 39 1.44 3.42 23.80
CA VAL A 39 0.62 2.24 23.47
C VAL A 39 0.36 2.13 21.97
N LEU A 40 0.06 3.25 21.29
CA LEU A 40 -0.15 3.28 19.85
C LEU A 40 1.10 2.86 19.08
N ILE A 41 2.27 3.38 19.44
CA ILE A 41 3.55 3.03 18.81
C ILE A 41 3.91 1.57 19.09
N THR A 42 3.68 1.07 20.31
CA THR A 42 3.88 -0.35 20.63
C THR A 42 3.03 -1.23 19.71
N PHE A 43 1.74 -0.92 19.55
CA PHE A 43 0.87 -1.66 18.63
C PHE A 43 1.22 -1.48 17.15
N ALA A 44 1.69 -0.30 16.75
CA ALA A 44 2.15 -0.04 15.39
C ALA A 44 3.40 -0.85 15.02
N ASN A 45 4.22 -1.25 16.00
CA ASN A 45 5.35 -2.16 15.77
C ASN A 45 4.92 -3.63 15.88
N TYR A 46 4.11 -3.96 16.89
CA TYR A 46 3.70 -5.33 17.18
C TYR A 46 2.80 -5.95 16.09
N PHE A 47 1.81 -5.20 15.60
CA PHE A 47 0.82 -5.78 14.68
C PHE A 47 1.35 -6.10 13.28
N PRO A 48 2.21 -5.29 12.65
CA PRO A 48 2.87 -5.70 11.42
C PRO A 48 3.64 -7.01 11.58
N ASP A 49 4.44 -7.14 12.64
CA ASP A 49 5.23 -8.36 12.87
C ASP A 49 4.30 -9.56 13.08
N LEU A 50 3.28 -9.42 13.93
CA LEU A 50 2.30 -10.48 14.18
C LEU A 50 1.56 -10.94 12.90
N CYS A 51 1.06 -9.99 12.11
CA CYS A 51 0.14 -10.25 11.01
C CYS A 51 0.83 -10.49 9.66
N ILE A 52 2.14 -10.24 9.57
CA ILE A 52 2.85 -10.25 8.27
C ILE A 52 4.12 -11.11 8.35
N ASP A 53 4.83 -11.13 9.47
CA ASP A 53 6.04 -11.95 9.61
C ASP A 53 5.70 -13.39 10.03
N PRO A 54 5.87 -14.39 9.14
CA PRO A 54 5.60 -15.79 9.47
C PRO A 54 6.61 -16.39 10.46
N GLU A 55 7.71 -15.71 10.75
CA GLU A 55 8.75 -16.13 11.70
C GLU A 55 8.61 -15.43 13.07
N PHE A 56 7.57 -14.60 13.24
CA PHE A 56 7.34 -13.84 14.45
C PHE A 56 7.22 -14.73 15.71
N ASP A 57 7.98 -14.39 16.76
CA ASP A 57 7.92 -15.09 18.03
C ASP A 57 6.68 -14.68 18.85
N THR A 58 5.65 -15.52 18.79
CA THR A 58 4.41 -15.34 19.55
C THR A 58 4.53 -15.66 21.05
N SER A 59 5.73 -15.99 21.56
CA SER A 59 5.96 -16.21 22.99
C SER A 59 5.82 -14.93 23.82
N TRP A 60 6.04 -13.77 23.20
CA TRP A 60 5.90 -12.46 23.82
C TRP A 60 4.59 -11.78 23.42
N ASP A 61 3.80 -11.34 24.42
CA ASP A 61 2.48 -10.74 24.25
C ASP A 61 2.50 -9.28 24.75
N ASP A 62 2.68 -8.34 23.82
CA ASP A 62 2.69 -6.90 24.11
C ASP A 62 1.36 -6.42 24.68
N ILE A 63 0.23 -6.99 24.20
CA ILE A 63 -1.09 -6.66 24.70
C ILE A 63 -1.20 -7.04 26.18
N LEU A 64 -0.81 -8.26 26.54
CA LEU A 64 -0.86 -8.73 27.93
C LEU A 64 0.03 -7.88 28.83
N SER A 65 1.25 -7.59 28.36
CA SER A 65 2.20 -6.75 29.08
C SER A 65 1.60 -5.38 29.42
N LEU A 66 0.95 -4.73 28.45
CA LEU A 66 0.29 -3.43 28.65
C LEU A 66 -0.96 -3.52 29.56
N LEU A 67 -1.75 -4.58 29.44
CA LEU A 67 -2.93 -4.83 30.29
C LEU A 67 -2.56 -5.07 31.76
N HIS A 68 -1.36 -5.61 32.03
CA HIS A 68 -0.89 -5.90 33.38
C HIS A 68 0.02 -4.82 33.98
N ALA A 69 0.59 -3.91 33.18
CA ALA A 69 1.54 -2.90 33.65
C ALA A 69 0.93 -1.90 34.65
N SER A 70 -0.26 -1.36 34.36
CA SER A 70 -1.00 -0.48 35.28
C SER A 70 -2.46 -0.36 34.90
N ARG A 71 -3.31 0.14 35.82
CA ARG A 71 -4.72 0.42 35.52
C ARG A 71 -4.88 1.43 34.38
N LEU A 72 -4.06 2.49 34.36
CA LEU A 72 -4.17 3.53 33.34
C LEU A 72 -3.77 3.00 31.95
N LEU A 73 -2.68 2.22 31.85
CA LEU A 73 -2.28 1.59 30.59
C LEU A 73 -3.31 0.55 30.12
N ARG A 74 -3.91 -0.20 31.04
CA ARG A 74 -5.02 -1.11 30.74
C ARG A 74 -6.20 -0.36 30.11
N ASP A 75 -6.64 0.73 30.73
CA ASP A 75 -7.78 1.51 30.24
C ASP A 75 -7.49 2.10 28.83
N ILE A 76 -6.28 2.62 28.61
CA ILE A 76 -5.82 3.10 27.30
C ILE A 76 -5.80 1.96 26.26
N THR A 77 -5.21 0.84 26.64
CA THR A 77 -5.06 -0.35 25.79
C THR A 77 -6.42 -0.88 25.35
N ILE A 78 -7.35 -1.05 26.29
CA ILE A 78 -8.72 -1.50 26.00
C ILE A 78 -9.41 -0.52 25.06
N SER A 79 -9.25 0.79 25.31
CA SER A 79 -9.85 1.82 24.47
C SER A 79 -9.34 1.79 23.03
N ILE A 80 -8.08 1.43 22.78
CA ILE A 80 -7.51 1.32 21.43
C ILE A 80 -7.93 -0.01 20.79
N LEU A 81 -7.77 -1.14 21.51
CA LEU A 81 -8.07 -2.47 20.99
C LEU A 81 -9.54 -2.67 20.66
N LYS A 82 -10.46 -1.94 21.30
CA LYS A 82 -11.86 -1.90 20.90
C LYS A 82 -12.05 -1.50 19.42
N TYR A 83 -11.24 -0.59 18.89
CA TYR A 83 -11.33 -0.18 17.48
C TYR A 83 -10.57 -1.11 16.53
N VAL A 84 -9.50 -1.73 17.02
CA VAL A 84 -8.59 -2.56 16.21
C VAL A 84 -9.11 -3.99 16.07
N LEU A 85 -9.56 -4.58 17.19
CA LEU A 85 -10.01 -5.97 17.29
C LEU A 85 -11.53 -6.11 17.38
N GLY A 86 -12.28 -5.03 17.63
CA GLY A 86 -13.73 -5.04 17.62
C GLY A 86 -14.37 -5.95 18.68
N ASP A 87 -15.40 -6.69 18.27
CA ASP A 87 -16.22 -7.59 19.09
C ASP A 87 -15.48 -8.87 19.55
N VAL A 88 -14.37 -9.16 18.89
CA VAL A 88 -13.47 -10.25 19.21
C VAL A 88 -12.72 -9.99 20.52
N PHE A 89 -12.44 -8.71 20.81
CA PHE A 89 -11.76 -8.29 22.02
C PHE A 89 -12.73 -7.85 23.12
N MET A 90 -13.84 -7.20 22.75
CA MET A 90 -14.84 -6.71 23.69
C MET A 90 -16.19 -7.34 23.43
N ASP A 91 -16.78 -7.94 24.46
CA ASP A 91 -18.14 -8.44 24.37
C ASP A 91 -19.12 -7.28 24.09
N PRO A 92 -19.92 -7.33 23.00
CA PRO A 92 -20.78 -6.21 22.63
C PRO A 92 -21.82 -5.85 23.70
N GLN A 93 -22.33 -6.84 24.44
CA GLN A 93 -23.42 -6.66 25.39
C GLN A 93 -22.91 -6.21 26.76
N THR A 94 -21.88 -6.87 27.27
CA THR A 94 -21.36 -6.65 28.62
C THR A 94 -20.20 -5.66 28.67
N GLN A 95 -19.59 -5.34 27.52
CA GLN A 95 -18.32 -4.63 27.42
C GLN A 95 -17.21 -5.29 28.25
N ALA A 96 -17.30 -6.59 28.51
CA ALA A 96 -16.26 -7.35 29.18
C ALA A 96 -15.15 -7.73 28.18
N LEU A 97 -13.92 -7.78 28.68
CA LEU A 97 -12.77 -8.27 27.92
C LEU A 97 -12.94 -9.76 27.63
N ARG A 98 -12.87 -10.15 26.36
CA ARG A 98 -12.85 -11.55 25.93
C ARG A 98 -11.42 -12.09 25.92
N ASN A 99 -11.29 -13.42 25.91
CA ASN A 99 -9.98 -14.04 25.71
C ASN A 99 -9.53 -13.80 24.25
N TYR A 100 -8.64 -12.83 24.05
CA TYR A 100 -8.16 -12.43 22.72
C TYR A 100 -7.02 -13.31 22.19
N LYS A 101 -6.44 -14.20 23.01
CA LYS A 101 -5.29 -15.02 22.61
C LYS A 101 -5.56 -15.93 21.40
N PRO A 102 -6.72 -16.61 21.28
CA PRO A 102 -7.02 -17.42 20.10
C PRO A 102 -6.93 -16.61 18.79
N VAL A 103 -7.33 -15.36 18.85
CA VAL A 103 -7.44 -14.45 17.69
C VAL A 103 -6.06 -14.02 17.24
N ILE A 104 -5.18 -13.68 18.19
CA ILE A 104 -3.77 -13.37 17.91
C ILE A 104 -3.08 -14.57 17.26
N LYS A 105 -3.34 -15.79 17.75
CA LYS A 105 -2.84 -17.03 17.16
C LYS A 105 -3.34 -17.23 15.74
N GLU A 106 -4.64 -17.10 15.51
CA GLU A 106 -5.25 -17.23 14.18
C GLU A 106 -4.73 -16.18 13.18
N LEU A 107 -4.49 -14.94 13.62
CA LEU A 107 -3.91 -13.89 12.77
C LEU A 107 -2.47 -14.22 12.35
N HIS A 108 -1.66 -14.76 13.25
CA HIS A 108 -0.31 -15.18 12.93
C HIS A 108 -0.30 -16.44 12.04
N GLU A 109 -1.16 -17.42 12.33
CA GLU A 109 -1.34 -18.60 11.48
C GLU A 109 -1.74 -18.21 10.05
N LEU A 110 -2.61 -17.21 9.90
CA LEU A 110 -2.96 -16.65 8.60
C LEU A 110 -1.73 -16.09 7.85
N ALA A 111 -0.84 -15.36 8.53
CA ALA A 111 0.41 -14.87 7.94
C ALA A 111 1.31 -16.03 7.47
N VAL A 112 1.43 -17.08 8.29
CA VAL A 112 2.20 -18.30 7.98
C VAL A 112 1.64 -19.01 6.74
N VAL A 113 0.32 -19.14 6.62
CA VAL A 113 -0.33 -19.81 5.50
C VAL A 113 -0.15 -19.02 4.21
N HIS A 114 -0.39 -17.70 4.22
CA HIS A 114 -0.15 -16.84 3.05
C HIS A 114 1.30 -16.85 2.57
N ALA A 115 2.26 -16.98 3.49
CA ALA A 115 3.67 -17.07 3.16
C ALA A 115 4.06 -18.37 2.43
N LYS A 116 3.30 -19.46 2.65
CA LYS A 116 3.62 -20.82 2.18
C LYS A 116 2.79 -21.24 0.98
N GLU A 117 1.52 -20.85 0.92
CA GLU A 117 0.54 -21.39 0.00
C GLU A 117 -0.04 -20.32 -0.95
N PRO A 118 -0.43 -20.70 -2.19
CA PRO A 118 -1.18 -19.84 -3.10
C PRO A 118 -2.59 -19.56 -2.57
N LEU A 119 -3.19 -18.44 -3.01
CA LEU A 119 -4.43 -17.92 -2.43
C LEU A 119 -5.62 -18.88 -2.52
N GLU A 120 -5.67 -19.71 -3.57
CA GLU A 120 -6.71 -20.73 -3.76
C GLU A 120 -6.70 -21.78 -2.64
N ILE A 121 -5.51 -22.13 -2.15
CA ILE A 121 -5.33 -23.07 -1.04
C ILE A 121 -5.56 -22.35 0.29
N VAL A 122 -5.09 -21.11 0.41
CA VAL A 122 -5.28 -20.29 1.62
C VAL A 122 -6.77 -20.15 1.98
N HIS A 123 -7.64 -19.92 1.00
CA HIS A 123 -9.09 -19.78 1.26
C HIS A 123 -9.74 -21.04 1.86
N GLU A 124 -9.15 -22.21 1.59
CA GLU A 124 -9.64 -23.48 2.14
C GLU A 124 -9.03 -23.82 3.51
N ASP A 125 -7.99 -23.11 3.92
CA ASP A 125 -7.28 -23.32 5.18
C ASP A 125 -8.14 -22.99 6.40
N ALA A 126 -7.91 -23.73 7.48
CA ALA A 126 -8.65 -23.57 8.73
C ALA A 126 -8.45 -22.17 9.35
N ALA A 127 -7.25 -21.58 9.26
CA ALA A 127 -6.97 -20.26 9.79
C ALA A 127 -7.72 -19.17 9.02
N TYR A 128 -7.79 -19.27 7.69
CA TYR A 128 -8.55 -18.32 6.86
C TYR A 128 -10.06 -18.43 7.12
N LYS A 129 -10.58 -19.65 7.23
CA LYS A 129 -11.99 -19.91 7.58
C LYS A 129 -12.33 -19.38 8.97
N ALA A 130 -11.48 -19.64 9.96
CA ALA A 130 -11.65 -19.14 11.32
C ALA A 130 -11.66 -17.60 11.34
N ALA A 131 -10.70 -16.96 10.66
CA ALA A 131 -10.68 -15.51 10.54
C ALA A 131 -11.98 -14.98 9.90
N THR A 132 -12.42 -15.59 8.80
CA THR A 132 -13.65 -15.15 8.11
C THR A 132 -14.90 -15.30 8.97
N GLN A 133 -14.99 -16.37 9.76
CA GLN A 133 -16.16 -16.68 10.59
C GLN A 133 -16.18 -15.89 11.91
N HIS A 134 -15.02 -15.73 12.56
CA HIS A 134 -14.93 -15.21 13.92
C HIS A 134 -14.47 -13.76 13.97
N HIS A 135 -13.84 -13.24 12.91
CA HIS A 135 -13.22 -11.91 12.89
C HIS A 135 -13.94 -10.94 11.93
N SER A 136 -15.25 -11.10 11.75
CA SER A 136 -16.02 -10.28 10.81
C SER A 136 -15.98 -8.79 11.14
N ASP A 137 -15.96 -8.42 12.42
CA ASP A 137 -15.89 -7.02 12.89
C ASP A 137 -14.48 -6.63 13.40
N CYS A 138 -13.46 -7.43 13.09
CA CYS A 138 -12.07 -7.17 13.50
C CYS A 138 -11.30 -6.52 12.35
N LEU A 139 -11.13 -5.20 12.44
CA LEU A 139 -10.46 -4.41 11.41
C LEU A 139 -9.01 -4.87 11.17
N LEU A 140 -8.29 -5.26 12.23
CA LEU A 140 -6.95 -5.82 12.12
C LEU A 140 -6.92 -7.10 11.28
N SER A 141 -7.91 -7.98 11.42
CA SER A 141 -7.99 -9.22 10.65
C SER A 141 -8.19 -8.96 9.17
N TRP A 142 -9.01 -7.98 8.81
CA TRP A 142 -9.20 -7.59 7.42
C TRP A 142 -7.95 -6.98 6.81
N HIS A 143 -7.24 -6.12 7.55
CA HIS A 143 -5.94 -5.63 7.14
C HIS A 143 -4.93 -6.79 6.94
N ALA A 144 -4.84 -7.72 7.88
CA ALA A 144 -3.99 -8.91 7.75
C ALA A 144 -4.29 -9.73 6.49
N ARG A 145 -5.57 -9.90 6.12
CA ARG A 145 -5.96 -10.57 4.86
C ARG A 145 -5.55 -9.78 3.63
N ALA A 146 -5.73 -8.45 3.62
CA ALA A 146 -5.31 -7.61 2.50
C ALA A 146 -3.81 -7.76 2.24
N PHE A 147 -3.03 -7.82 3.31
CA PHE A 147 -1.59 -8.03 3.28
C PHE A 147 -1.24 -9.44 2.82
N GLY A 148 -1.88 -10.46 3.38
CA GLY A 148 -1.73 -11.85 2.99
C GLY A 148 -1.96 -12.06 1.49
N ILE A 149 -3.05 -11.53 0.93
CA ILE A 149 -3.34 -11.56 -0.51
C ILE A 149 -2.18 -10.95 -1.32
N SER A 150 -1.68 -9.81 -0.84
CA SER A 150 -0.59 -9.09 -1.52
C SER A 150 0.76 -9.82 -1.42
N VAL A 151 1.03 -10.56 -0.35
CA VAL A 151 2.21 -11.42 -0.24
C VAL A 151 2.06 -12.65 -1.13
N SER A 152 0.88 -13.28 -1.13
CA SER A 152 0.60 -14.46 -1.94
C SER A 152 0.70 -14.18 -3.43
N ILE A 153 0.23 -13.02 -3.94
CA ILE A 153 0.37 -12.68 -5.37
C ILE A 153 1.84 -12.57 -5.78
N ILE A 154 2.70 -12.01 -4.93
CA ILE A 154 4.13 -11.89 -5.22
C ILE A 154 4.82 -13.24 -5.22
N ARG A 155 4.55 -14.06 -4.20
CA ARG A 155 5.26 -15.33 -4.00
C ARG A 155 4.77 -16.43 -4.93
N HIS A 156 3.47 -16.42 -5.24
CA HIS A 156 2.79 -17.55 -5.86
C HIS A 156 1.95 -17.18 -7.08
N GLY A 157 1.91 -15.92 -7.49
CA GLY A 157 1.09 -15.46 -8.62
C GLY A 157 1.39 -16.21 -9.91
N GLU A 158 2.65 -16.53 -10.18
CA GLU A 158 3.05 -17.33 -11.36
C GLU A 158 2.62 -18.80 -11.30
N ARG A 159 2.36 -19.33 -10.10
CA ARG A 159 1.92 -20.71 -9.86
C ARG A 159 0.41 -20.84 -9.71
N SER A 160 -0.28 -19.71 -9.64
CA SER A 160 -1.73 -19.64 -9.45
C SER A 160 -2.44 -20.19 -10.69
N THR A 161 -3.45 -21.03 -10.45
CA THR A 161 -4.35 -21.50 -11.50
C THR A 161 -5.50 -20.52 -11.72
N ARG A 162 -5.69 -19.54 -10.82
CA ARG A 162 -6.76 -18.55 -10.84
C ARG A 162 -6.22 -17.13 -10.56
N PRO A 163 -5.46 -16.51 -11.48
CA PRO A 163 -4.84 -15.20 -11.27
C PRO A 163 -5.85 -14.06 -11.02
N LEU A 164 -7.08 -14.19 -11.52
CA LEU A 164 -8.16 -13.22 -11.27
C LEU A 164 -8.67 -13.22 -9.81
N LEU A 165 -8.39 -14.27 -9.05
CA LEU A 165 -8.78 -14.36 -7.64
C LEU A 165 -8.11 -13.27 -6.79
N TYR A 166 -6.86 -12.89 -7.09
CA TYR A 166 -6.14 -11.88 -6.31
C TYR A 166 -6.81 -10.48 -6.38
N PRO A 167 -7.08 -9.90 -7.56
CA PRO A 167 -7.76 -8.61 -7.64
C PRO A 167 -9.21 -8.67 -7.12
N GLU A 168 -9.92 -9.79 -7.28
CA GLU A 168 -11.26 -9.98 -6.69
C GLU A 168 -11.23 -9.97 -5.16
N SER A 169 -10.38 -10.82 -4.56
CA SER A 169 -10.19 -10.87 -3.11
C SER A 169 -9.71 -9.53 -2.56
N SER A 170 -8.77 -8.87 -3.23
CA SER A 170 -8.26 -7.55 -2.82
C SER A 170 -9.37 -6.50 -2.82
N ARG A 171 -10.22 -6.45 -3.85
CA ARG A 171 -11.38 -5.54 -3.90
C ARG A 171 -12.36 -5.82 -2.77
N SER A 172 -12.72 -7.08 -2.57
CA SER A 172 -13.66 -7.51 -1.52
C SER A 172 -13.16 -7.13 -0.12
N VAL A 173 -11.91 -7.45 0.20
CA VAL A 173 -11.30 -7.11 1.50
C VAL A 173 -11.22 -5.60 1.72
N ASN A 174 -10.80 -4.82 0.70
CA ASN A 174 -10.73 -3.36 0.82
C ASN A 174 -12.11 -2.70 1.01
N ALA A 175 -13.16 -3.27 0.41
CA ALA A 175 -14.53 -2.81 0.62
C ALA A 175 -14.95 -3.03 2.09
N GLU A 176 -14.65 -4.19 2.68
CA GLU A 176 -14.94 -4.48 4.08
C GLU A 176 -14.12 -3.61 5.05
N ILE A 177 -12.82 -3.40 4.79
CA ILE A 177 -11.99 -2.45 5.56
C ILE A 177 -12.63 -1.06 5.59
N THR A 178 -13.07 -0.57 4.42
CA THR A 178 -13.69 0.75 4.28
C THR A 178 -15.02 0.82 5.02
N LYS A 179 -15.83 -0.23 4.92
CA LYS A 179 -17.13 -0.35 5.59
C LYS A 179 -16.96 -0.36 7.10
N LEU A 180 -16.08 -1.20 7.65
CA LEU A 180 -15.82 -1.30 9.09
C LEU A 180 -15.19 -0.03 9.66
N SER A 181 -14.24 0.57 8.94
CA SER A 181 -13.62 1.84 9.36
C SER A 181 -14.67 2.95 9.56
N LYS A 182 -15.65 3.02 8.65
CA LYS A 182 -16.80 3.95 8.76
C LYS A 182 -17.75 3.56 9.88
N LEU A 183 -18.13 2.28 9.95
CA LEU A 183 -19.08 1.75 10.94
C LEU A 183 -18.59 2.00 12.37
N HIS A 184 -17.30 1.73 12.63
CA HIS A 184 -16.71 1.91 13.95
C HIS A 184 -16.26 3.34 14.24
N SER A 185 -16.35 4.25 13.27
CA SER A 185 -15.87 5.63 13.39
C SER A 185 -14.44 5.67 13.95
N VAL A 186 -13.55 4.89 13.34
CA VAL A 186 -12.17 4.68 13.84
C VAL A 186 -11.46 6.04 13.93
N PRO A 187 -10.94 6.42 15.11
CA PRO A 187 -10.22 7.68 15.26
C PRO A 187 -9.00 7.75 14.34
N SER A 188 -8.76 8.92 13.73
CA SER A 188 -7.66 9.12 12.79
C SER A 188 -6.30 8.73 13.38
N TYR A 189 -6.04 9.02 14.66
CA TYR A 189 -4.77 8.65 15.29
C TYR A 189 -4.53 7.13 15.37
N ILE A 190 -5.58 6.30 15.38
CA ILE A 190 -5.45 4.84 15.30
C ILE A 190 -5.09 4.44 13.87
N THR A 191 -5.79 5.01 12.89
CA THR A 191 -5.51 4.78 11.47
C THR A 191 -4.11 5.22 11.07
N ASP A 192 -3.75 6.45 11.41
CA ASP A 192 -2.48 7.10 11.07
C ASP A 192 -1.27 6.44 11.77
N THR A 193 -1.48 5.78 12.92
CA THR A 193 -0.37 5.15 13.67
C THR A 193 -0.30 3.64 13.43
N ILE A 194 -1.40 2.92 13.64
CA ILE A 194 -1.40 1.45 13.58
C ILE A 194 -1.55 0.97 12.14
N PHE A 195 -2.64 1.34 11.45
CA PHE A 195 -2.91 0.81 10.11
C PHE A 195 -1.96 1.37 9.06
N ASP A 196 -1.53 2.62 9.19
CA ASP A 196 -0.48 3.19 8.35
C ASP A 196 0.88 2.52 8.57
N SER A 197 1.22 2.09 9.79
CA SER A 197 2.43 1.29 10.02
C SER A 197 2.35 -0.06 9.30
N MET A 198 1.20 -0.74 9.38
CA MET A 198 1.01 -1.99 8.63
C MET A 198 1.06 -1.78 7.11
N ASN A 199 0.42 -0.72 6.60
CA ASN A 199 0.46 -0.35 5.19
C ASN A 199 1.88 0.01 4.74
N CYS A 200 2.66 0.67 5.58
CA CYS A 200 4.07 0.97 5.35
C CYS A 200 4.88 -0.33 5.25
N PHE A 201 4.73 -1.23 6.22
CA PHE A 201 5.43 -2.51 6.24
C PHE A 201 5.14 -3.30 4.96
N VAL A 202 3.88 -3.40 4.57
CA VAL A 202 3.50 -4.06 3.31
C VAL A 202 4.08 -3.36 2.11
N LEU A 203 3.92 -2.05 2.00
CA LEU A 203 4.47 -1.34 0.85
C LEU A 203 5.99 -1.54 0.74
N ILE A 204 6.73 -1.53 1.85
CA ILE A 204 8.18 -1.87 1.85
C ILE A 204 8.44 -3.28 1.31
N HIS A 205 7.62 -4.27 1.65
CA HIS A 205 7.82 -5.64 1.16
C HIS A 205 7.45 -5.82 -0.32
N LEU A 206 6.43 -5.10 -0.79
CA LEU A 206 5.91 -5.26 -2.16
C LEU A 206 6.55 -4.31 -3.17
N PHE A 207 7.08 -3.16 -2.74
CA PHE A 207 7.40 -2.04 -3.63
C PHE A 207 8.37 -2.42 -4.75
N ALA A 208 9.45 -3.15 -4.44
CA ALA A 208 10.41 -3.56 -5.46
C ALA A 208 9.78 -4.48 -6.52
N HIS A 209 8.92 -5.41 -6.12
CA HIS A 209 8.24 -6.30 -7.06
C HIS A 209 7.22 -5.54 -7.94
N VAL A 210 6.37 -4.71 -7.33
CA VAL A 210 5.41 -3.86 -8.07
C VAL A 210 6.15 -2.94 -9.04
N LYS A 211 7.24 -2.31 -8.60
CA LYS A 211 8.12 -1.50 -9.42
C LYS A 211 8.70 -2.28 -10.59
N GLY A 212 9.13 -3.53 -10.36
CA GLY A 212 9.64 -4.43 -11.40
C GLY A 212 8.58 -4.73 -12.47
N ILE A 213 7.36 -5.11 -12.07
CA ILE A 213 6.25 -5.35 -13.00
C ILE A 213 5.93 -4.09 -13.81
N MET A 214 5.80 -2.94 -13.14
CA MET A 214 5.53 -1.67 -13.80
C MET A 214 6.64 -1.30 -14.79
N LEU A 215 7.91 -1.48 -14.42
CA LEU A 215 9.05 -1.23 -15.29
C LEU A 215 9.00 -2.11 -16.54
N SER A 216 8.79 -3.42 -16.38
CA SER A 216 8.68 -4.35 -17.52
C SER A 216 7.55 -3.95 -18.48
N ARG A 217 6.40 -3.53 -17.96
CA ARG A 217 5.27 -3.04 -18.79
C ARG A 217 5.63 -1.77 -19.56
N LEU A 218 6.27 -0.80 -18.90
CA LEU A 218 6.72 0.43 -19.56
C LEU A 218 7.77 0.16 -20.66
N CYS A 219 8.65 -0.82 -20.42
CA CYS A 219 9.64 -1.24 -21.42
C CYS A 219 8.98 -1.94 -22.61
N ALA A 220 7.98 -2.80 -22.39
CA ALA A 220 7.21 -3.42 -23.47
C ALA A 220 6.46 -2.37 -24.31
N MET A 221 5.87 -1.35 -23.67
CA MET A 221 5.26 -0.21 -24.38
C MET A 221 6.27 0.57 -25.22
N ALA A 222 7.51 0.70 -24.75
CA ALA A 222 8.56 1.34 -25.52
C ALA A 222 8.79 0.63 -26.86
N GLU A 223 8.78 -0.71 -26.88
CA GLU A 223 8.92 -1.49 -28.13
C GLU A 223 7.78 -1.18 -29.12
N TYR A 224 6.56 -1.05 -28.62
CA TYR A 224 5.41 -0.65 -29.42
C TYR A 224 5.61 0.75 -30.03
N PHE A 225 6.04 1.73 -29.23
CA PHE A 225 6.36 3.07 -29.72
C PHE A 225 7.52 3.07 -30.72
N GLY A 226 8.50 2.18 -30.54
CA GLY A 226 9.69 2.10 -31.39
C GLY A 226 9.38 1.90 -32.87
N SER A 227 8.34 1.12 -33.17
CA SER A 227 7.86 0.94 -34.55
C SER A 227 7.43 2.26 -35.20
N TRP A 228 6.69 3.10 -34.48
CA TRP A 228 6.25 4.41 -34.94
C TRP A 228 7.38 5.44 -34.96
N ILE A 229 8.27 5.42 -33.97
CA ILE A 229 9.40 6.34 -33.89
C ILE A 229 10.38 6.07 -35.04
N HIS A 230 10.82 4.83 -35.21
CA HIS A 230 11.97 4.50 -36.07
C HIS A 230 11.62 3.93 -37.44
N ARG A 231 10.45 3.30 -37.62
CA ARG A 231 10.06 2.67 -38.90
C ARG A 231 8.99 3.42 -39.67
N ASN A 232 8.52 4.56 -39.17
CA ASN A 232 7.58 5.39 -39.90
C ASN A 232 8.27 5.98 -41.16
N ARG A 233 7.96 5.39 -42.32
CA ARG A 233 8.50 5.74 -43.65
C ARG A 233 7.97 7.07 -44.21
N SER A 234 7.29 7.88 -43.41
CA SER A 234 6.89 9.22 -43.85
C SER A 234 8.15 10.02 -44.17
N VAL A 235 8.24 10.51 -45.40
CA VAL A 235 9.39 11.27 -45.94
C VAL A 235 9.39 12.72 -45.42
N GLY A 236 8.72 13.01 -44.31
CA GLY A 236 8.48 14.36 -43.83
C GLY A 236 8.27 14.45 -42.32
N ILE A 237 8.11 15.70 -41.86
CA ILE A 237 7.82 16.03 -40.46
C ILE A 237 6.50 15.38 -40.06
N VAL A 238 6.51 14.64 -38.95
CA VAL A 238 5.28 14.17 -38.32
C VAL A 238 4.75 15.27 -37.41
N THR A 239 3.58 15.81 -37.73
CA THR A 239 2.95 16.92 -36.99
C THR A 239 2.00 16.46 -35.89
N ASP A 240 1.57 15.20 -35.93
CA ASP A 240 0.52 14.68 -35.05
C ASP A 240 0.85 13.27 -34.55
N ILE A 241 0.50 13.01 -33.29
CA ILE A 241 0.64 11.69 -32.68
C ILE A 241 -0.58 10.85 -33.09
N PRO A 242 -0.41 9.65 -33.66
CA PRO A 242 -1.54 8.78 -33.96
C PRO A 242 -2.35 8.45 -32.69
N SER A 243 -3.67 8.41 -32.80
CA SER A 243 -4.57 8.16 -31.66
C SER A 243 -4.26 6.87 -30.89
N GLY A 244 -3.84 5.81 -31.58
CA GLY A 244 -3.41 4.57 -30.95
C GLY A 244 -2.11 4.70 -30.13
N ILE A 245 -1.17 5.54 -30.57
CA ILE A 245 0.03 5.86 -29.80
C ILE A 245 -0.33 6.73 -28.60
N GLU A 246 -1.21 7.71 -28.79
CA GLU A 246 -1.68 8.58 -27.72
C GLU A 246 -2.41 7.80 -26.62
N ALA A 247 -3.26 6.83 -26.98
CA ALA A 247 -3.95 5.97 -26.03
C ALA A 247 -2.95 5.17 -25.16
N VAL A 248 -1.95 4.53 -25.77
CA VAL A 248 -0.92 3.78 -25.04
C VAL A 248 -0.02 4.71 -24.24
N SER A 249 0.25 5.93 -24.72
CA SER A 249 0.99 6.95 -23.97
C SER A 249 0.25 7.39 -22.71
N ARG A 250 -1.09 7.55 -22.75
CA ARG A 250 -1.88 7.82 -21.54
C ARG A 250 -1.78 6.69 -20.51
N GLU A 251 -1.79 5.44 -20.97
CA GLU A 251 -1.59 4.27 -20.11
C GLU A 251 -0.19 4.24 -19.50
N TYR A 252 0.84 4.52 -20.30
CA TYR A 252 2.22 4.70 -19.85
C TYR A 252 2.30 5.74 -18.71
N GLN A 253 1.69 6.92 -18.91
CA GLN A 253 1.67 7.98 -17.91
C GLN A 253 0.90 7.59 -16.63
N ALA A 254 -0.16 6.81 -16.76
CA ALA A 254 -0.89 6.29 -15.61
C ALA A 254 -0.01 5.37 -14.75
N ILE A 255 0.76 4.47 -15.37
CA ILE A 255 1.69 3.56 -14.68
C ILE A 255 2.79 4.35 -13.96
N VAL A 256 3.41 5.32 -14.64
CA VAL A 256 4.45 6.19 -14.05
C VAL A 256 3.88 6.96 -12.85
N SER A 257 2.67 7.52 -12.98
CA SER A 257 1.99 8.25 -11.91
C SER A 257 1.67 7.35 -10.72
N GLN A 258 1.22 6.12 -10.95
CA GLN A 258 0.97 5.15 -9.88
C GLN A 258 2.23 4.84 -9.09
N LEU A 259 3.38 4.59 -9.74
CA LEU A 259 4.62 4.35 -9.02
C LEU A 259 5.06 5.59 -8.22
N ARG A 260 4.93 6.79 -8.79
CA ARG A 260 5.23 8.05 -8.06
C ARG A 260 4.38 8.16 -6.79
N ILE A 261 3.08 7.87 -6.87
CA ILE A 261 2.19 7.88 -5.70
C ILE A 261 2.65 6.86 -4.64
N LEU A 262 3.01 5.65 -5.04
CA LEU A 262 3.51 4.63 -4.10
C LEU A 262 4.83 5.06 -3.44
N ARG A 263 5.75 5.62 -4.23
CA ARG A 263 7.02 6.15 -3.75
C ARG A 263 6.83 7.32 -2.79
N ASP A 264 5.94 8.26 -3.12
CA ASP A 264 5.63 9.41 -2.27
C ASP A 264 4.94 8.98 -0.97
N ARG A 265 4.12 7.93 -1.00
CA ARG A 265 3.60 7.33 0.24
C ARG A 265 4.72 6.83 1.14
N LEU A 266 5.72 6.11 0.61
CA LEU A 266 6.87 5.69 1.41
C LEU A 266 7.62 6.90 2.00
N LEU A 267 7.99 7.87 1.16
CA LEU A 267 8.86 8.98 1.57
C LEU A 267 8.17 10.03 2.42
N ILE A 268 6.94 10.42 2.06
CA ILE A 268 6.22 11.54 2.64
C ILE A 268 5.25 11.06 3.72
N ARG A 269 4.36 10.12 3.38
CA ARG A 269 3.31 9.67 4.31
C ARG A 269 3.89 8.81 5.43
N PHE A 270 4.78 7.88 5.11
CA PHE A 270 5.35 6.95 6.07
C PHE A 270 6.75 7.36 6.57
N ALA A 271 7.28 8.47 6.08
CA ALA A 271 8.61 8.98 6.45
C ALA A 271 9.74 7.95 6.33
N VAL A 272 9.63 7.00 5.40
CA VAL A 272 10.67 6.02 5.11
C VAL A 272 11.85 6.76 4.49
N GLY A 273 13.01 6.69 5.13
CA GLY A 273 14.21 7.33 4.60
C GLY A 273 14.56 6.81 3.21
N GLN A 274 15.01 7.70 2.31
CA GLN A 274 15.35 7.39 0.91
C GLN A 274 16.25 6.15 0.71
N ARG A 275 17.14 5.87 1.66
CA ARG A 275 18.03 4.69 1.63
C ARG A 275 17.34 3.36 1.94
N ARG A 276 16.17 3.41 2.60
CA ARG A 276 15.36 2.25 2.97
C ARG A 276 14.25 1.94 1.96
N VAL A 277 14.07 2.79 0.95
CA VAL A 277 13.15 2.48 -0.17
C VAL A 277 13.69 1.23 -0.88
N PRO A 278 12.90 0.16 -1.00
CA PRO A 278 13.30 -1.05 -1.69
C PRO A 278 13.72 -0.75 -3.13
N LYS A 279 14.88 -1.28 -3.51
CA LYS A 279 15.48 -1.04 -4.83
C LYS A 279 15.39 -2.29 -5.70
N LEU A 280 15.27 -2.08 -7.01
CA LEU A 280 15.52 -3.15 -7.96
C LEU A 280 17.00 -3.49 -8.01
N SER A 281 17.30 -4.78 -8.17
CA SER A 281 18.64 -5.23 -8.54
C SER A 281 18.96 -4.86 -10.00
N GLU A 282 20.24 -4.79 -10.34
CA GLU A 282 20.67 -4.57 -11.72
C GLU A 282 20.13 -5.66 -12.66
N ALA A 283 20.11 -6.92 -12.19
CA ALA A 283 19.57 -8.05 -12.96
C ALA A 283 18.09 -7.84 -13.30
N GLN A 284 17.26 -7.44 -12.33
CA GLN A 284 15.83 -7.16 -12.56
C GLN A 284 15.63 -6.01 -13.55
N ILE A 285 16.46 -4.96 -13.49
CA ILE A 285 16.39 -3.83 -14.44
C ILE A 285 16.76 -4.28 -15.86
N ARG A 286 17.76 -5.15 -16.00
CA ARG A 286 18.16 -5.72 -17.30
C ARG A 286 17.09 -6.64 -17.87
N GLU A 287 16.55 -7.54 -17.05
CA GLU A 287 15.48 -8.47 -17.41
C GLU A 287 14.21 -7.73 -17.83
N ALA A 288 13.88 -6.62 -17.17
CA ALA A 288 12.78 -5.75 -17.56
C ALA A 288 12.98 -5.06 -18.92
N GLY A 289 14.14 -5.18 -19.58
CA GLY A 289 14.40 -4.58 -20.90
C GLY A 289 14.69 -3.08 -20.87
N PHE A 290 15.01 -2.51 -19.69
CA PHE A 290 15.17 -1.07 -19.48
C PHE A 290 16.14 -0.39 -20.46
N PHE A 291 17.31 -0.99 -20.70
CA PHE A 291 18.32 -0.39 -21.58
C PHE A 291 17.87 -0.39 -23.05
N LYS A 292 17.18 -1.45 -23.49
CA LYS A 292 16.59 -1.51 -24.84
C LYS A 292 15.52 -0.43 -25.00
N ALA A 293 14.64 -0.27 -24.01
CA ALA A 293 13.63 0.78 -23.99
C ALA A 293 14.25 2.19 -24.03
N LEU A 294 15.35 2.43 -23.29
CA LEU A 294 16.10 3.69 -23.39
C LEU A 294 16.65 3.96 -24.80
N SER A 295 17.17 2.94 -25.48
CA SER A 295 17.61 3.08 -26.89
C SER A 295 16.44 3.42 -27.81
N VAL A 296 15.25 2.87 -27.57
CA VAL A 296 14.06 3.19 -28.37
C VAL A 296 13.68 4.67 -28.27
N TYR A 297 13.73 5.27 -27.08
CA TYR A 297 13.44 6.69 -26.91
C TYR A 297 14.59 7.63 -27.31
N ARG A 298 15.58 7.13 -28.07
CA ARG A 298 16.57 7.98 -28.73
C ARG A 298 15.95 8.55 -30.00
N CYS A 299 15.85 9.87 -30.10
CA CYS A 299 15.41 10.51 -31.34
C CYS A 299 16.36 10.16 -32.51
N PRO A 300 15.84 9.65 -33.64
CA PRO A 300 16.59 9.55 -34.88
C PRO A 300 17.22 10.90 -35.28
N PRO A 301 18.49 10.90 -35.73
CA PRO A 301 19.16 12.12 -36.19
C PRO A 301 18.49 12.78 -37.41
N SER A 302 17.64 12.03 -38.12
CA SER A 302 16.91 12.50 -39.30
C SER A 302 15.67 13.33 -38.96
N PHE A 303 15.26 13.40 -37.70
CA PHE A 303 14.11 14.21 -37.30
C PHE A 303 14.44 15.69 -37.47
N GLN A 304 13.48 16.43 -38.03
CA GLN A 304 13.58 17.86 -38.23
C GLN A 304 12.90 18.59 -37.06
N ASP A 305 13.27 19.84 -36.85
CA ASP A 305 12.60 20.69 -35.87
C ASP A 305 11.09 20.77 -36.16
N GLY A 306 10.28 20.66 -35.09
CA GLY A 306 8.82 20.60 -35.19
C GLY A 306 8.25 19.19 -35.34
N ASP A 307 9.08 18.15 -35.42
CA ASP A 307 8.60 16.76 -35.37
C ASP A 307 8.14 16.38 -33.96
N VAL A 308 6.85 16.03 -33.82
CA VAL A 308 6.24 15.73 -32.52
C VAL A 308 6.88 14.52 -31.83
N ARG A 309 7.54 13.64 -32.58
CA ARG A 309 8.24 12.48 -32.02
C ARG A 309 9.43 12.89 -31.14
N ILE A 310 10.02 14.06 -31.37
CA ILE A 310 11.13 14.58 -30.54
C ILE A 310 10.64 14.79 -29.10
N GLY A 311 9.56 15.56 -28.93
CA GLY A 311 8.94 15.81 -27.63
C GLY A 311 8.49 14.52 -26.96
N PHE A 312 7.85 13.64 -27.74
CA PHE A 312 7.42 12.32 -27.26
C PHE A 312 8.59 11.50 -26.70
N CYS A 313 9.68 11.35 -27.45
CA CYS A 313 10.87 10.60 -27.02
C CYS A 313 11.49 11.20 -25.76
N MET A 314 11.63 12.53 -25.71
CA MET A 314 12.21 13.21 -24.55
C MET A 314 11.39 13.00 -23.27
N GLU A 315 10.08 13.15 -23.35
CA GLU A 315 9.17 12.97 -22.22
C GLU A 315 9.19 11.53 -21.71
N HIS A 316 8.95 10.55 -22.58
CA HIS A 316 8.91 9.14 -22.17
C HIS A 316 10.27 8.62 -21.71
N ARG A 317 11.38 9.11 -22.29
CA ARG A 317 12.72 8.82 -21.77
C ARG A 317 12.90 9.36 -20.36
N LYS A 318 12.49 10.60 -20.11
CA LYS A 318 12.58 11.22 -18.78
C LYS A 318 11.77 10.43 -17.76
N ASP A 319 10.54 10.06 -18.11
CA ASP A 319 9.68 9.27 -17.23
C ASP A 319 10.27 7.89 -16.94
N LEU A 320 10.79 7.19 -17.97
CA LEU A 320 11.46 5.90 -17.79
C LEU A 320 12.68 6.03 -16.85
N LEU A 321 13.48 7.09 -17.00
CA LEU A 321 14.61 7.35 -16.11
C LEU A 321 14.16 7.66 -14.67
N CYS A 322 13.05 8.38 -14.50
CA CYS A 322 12.46 8.63 -13.18
C CYS A 322 12.06 7.33 -12.48
N MET A 323 11.68 6.28 -13.21
CA MET A 323 11.32 4.99 -12.63
C MET A 323 12.49 4.32 -11.92
N VAL A 324 13.74 4.59 -12.31
CA VAL A 324 14.93 3.97 -11.72
C VAL A 324 15.80 4.96 -10.95
N LEU A 325 15.23 6.11 -10.55
CA LEU A 325 15.96 7.18 -9.86
C LEU A 325 16.59 6.69 -8.55
N ASP A 326 15.89 5.82 -7.81
CA ASP A 326 16.37 5.29 -6.54
C ASP A 326 17.56 4.32 -6.71
N GLU A 327 17.74 3.78 -7.92
CA GLU A 327 18.82 2.89 -8.35
C GLU A 327 19.98 3.63 -9.02
N SER A 328 19.99 4.97 -9.00
CA SER A 328 20.98 5.79 -9.69
C SER A 328 22.43 5.43 -9.34
N ASP A 329 22.70 5.04 -8.09
CA ASP A 329 24.06 4.71 -7.64
C ASP A 329 24.60 3.45 -8.34
N ILE A 330 23.73 2.47 -8.60
CA ILE A 330 24.08 1.22 -9.28
C ILE A 330 24.12 1.45 -10.78
N LEU A 331 23.23 2.31 -11.29
CA LEU A 331 23.07 2.54 -12.73
C LEU A 331 24.01 3.59 -13.30
N ARG A 332 24.57 4.52 -12.52
CA ARG A 332 25.41 5.62 -13.00
C ARG A 332 26.51 5.16 -13.99
N PRO A 333 27.32 4.12 -13.70
CA PRO A 333 28.36 3.67 -14.64
C PRO A 333 27.84 3.17 -15.99
N ILE A 334 26.56 2.78 -16.04
CA ILE A 334 25.90 2.24 -17.22
C ILE A 334 25.15 3.35 -17.96
N LEU A 335 24.46 4.23 -17.23
CA LEU A 335 23.73 5.37 -17.80
C LEU A 335 24.66 6.41 -18.43
N ASP A 336 25.90 6.52 -17.94
CA ASP A 336 26.94 7.36 -18.55
C ASP A 336 27.39 6.83 -19.92
N LYS A 337 27.11 5.56 -20.23
CA LYS A 337 27.34 4.98 -21.55
C LYS A 337 26.10 5.20 -22.40
N ASP A 338 26.27 5.88 -23.53
CA ASP A 338 25.22 6.00 -24.52
C ASP A 338 24.77 4.58 -24.95
N PRO A 339 23.49 4.19 -24.74
CA PRO A 339 23.02 2.84 -25.06
C PRO A 339 22.94 2.56 -26.56
N GLY A 340 23.38 3.50 -27.40
CA GLY A 340 23.40 3.35 -28.85
C GLY A 340 22.02 3.51 -29.49
N PRO A 341 21.92 3.53 -30.82
CA PRO A 341 20.64 3.42 -31.51
C PRO A 341 20.01 2.03 -31.25
N PRO A 342 18.67 1.92 -31.23
CA PRO A 342 18.03 0.64 -31.05
C PRO A 342 18.26 -0.26 -32.28
N ASP A 343 18.34 -1.57 -32.08
CA ASP A 343 18.27 -2.50 -33.20
C ASP A 343 16.86 -2.45 -33.78
N THR A 344 16.77 -1.99 -35.03
CA THR A 344 15.49 -1.84 -35.71
C THR A 344 15.13 -3.04 -36.56
N SER A 345 16.00 -4.05 -36.71
CA SER A 345 15.79 -5.20 -37.61
C SER A 345 14.59 -6.07 -37.21
N ASP A 346 14.38 -6.26 -35.90
CA ASP A 346 13.28 -7.05 -35.33
C ASP A 346 12.05 -6.22 -34.92
N MET A 347 12.09 -4.88 -35.05
CA MET A 347 10.91 -4.07 -34.69
C MET A 347 9.73 -4.40 -35.60
N PRO A 348 8.49 -4.52 -35.08
CA PRO A 348 7.33 -4.71 -35.93
C PRO A 348 7.17 -3.52 -36.89
N VAL A 349 6.62 -3.77 -38.07
CA VAL A 349 6.24 -2.69 -38.98
C VAL A 349 5.04 -1.98 -38.37
N TYR A 350 5.13 -0.65 -38.19
CA TYR A 350 3.99 0.12 -37.72
C TYR A 350 2.83 -0.03 -38.72
N PRO A 351 1.67 -0.58 -38.30
CA PRO A 351 0.56 -0.78 -39.22
C PRO A 351 0.11 0.59 -39.75
N ALA A 352 -0.05 0.68 -41.08
CA ALA A 352 -0.61 1.88 -41.69
C ALA A 352 -2.01 2.15 -41.10
N LEU A 353 -2.34 3.43 -40.83
CA LEU A 353 -3.63 3.85 -40.31
C LEU A 353 -4.77 3.15 -41.08
N GLY A 354 -5.49 2.24 -40.42
CA GLY A 354 -6.57 1.45 -41.03
C GLY A 354 -6.67 0.00 -40.53
N ALA A 355 -5.60 -0.55 -39.95
CA ALA A 355 -5.70 -1.81 -39.21
C ALA A 355 -6.14 -1.50 -37.77
N THR A 356 -7.40 -1.75 -37.46
CA THR A 356 -7.91 -1.75 -36.09
C THR A 356 -7.07 -2.76 -35.30
N ILE A 357 -6.14 -2.26 -34.46
CA ILE A 357 -5.57 -3.08 -33.41
C ILE A 357 -6.71 -3.25 -32.42
N SER A 358 -7.42 -4.37 -32.51
CA SER A 358 -8.18 -4.88 -31.38
C SER A 358 -7.16 -5.09 -30.28
N ALA A 359 -7.00 -4.10 -29.42
CA ALA A 359 -6.50 -4.36 -28.09
C ALA A 359 -7.45 -5.44 -27.57
N GLU A 360 -6.94 -6.65 -27.33
CA GLU A 360 -7.63 -7.63 -26.50
C GLU A 360 -7.70 -7.01 -25.10
N THR A 361 -8.64 -6.08 -24.94
CA THR A 361 -9.26 -5.78 -23.68
C THR A 361 -9.89 -7.08 -23.23
N HIS A 362 -9.27 -7.73 -22.26
CA HIS A 362 -9.98 -8.56 -21.31
C HIS A 362 -11.00 -7.67 -20.59
N ALA A 363 -12.14 -7.45 -21.25
CA ALA A 363 -13.34 -6.87 -20.70
C ALA A 363 -14.39 -7.99 -20.71
N GLU A 364 -14.67 -8.50 -19.51
CA GLU A 364 -16.01 -8.82 -19.03
C GLU A 364 -16.87 -9.73 -19.92
N ASP A 365 -16.87 -11.03 -19.60
CA ASP A 365 -18.12 -11.80 -19.57
C ASP A 365 -18.94 -11.30 -18.36
N GLU A 366 -19.58 -10.15 -18.50
CA GLU A 366 -20.83 -9.82 -17.78
C GLU A 366 -22.00 -10.17 -18.71
N GLU A 367 -22.37 -11.45 -18.80
CA GLU A 367 -23.73 -11.83 -19.19
C GLU A 367 -24.07 -13.25 -18.66
N GLU A 368 -25.23 -13.33 -18.01
CA GLU A 368 -26.01 -14.55 -17.64
C GLU A 368 -25.57 -15.42 -16.44
N ALA A 369 -26.13 -15.14 -15.25
CA ALA A 369 -27.10 -15.99 -14.52
C ALA A 369 -27.33 -15.54 -13.06
#